data_AF-A0A7Y2JFL0-F1
#
_entry.id   AF-A0A7Y2JFL0-F1
#
_cell.length_a   1.000
_cell.length_b   1.000
_cell.length_c   1.000
_cell.angle_alpha   90.00
_cell.angle_beta   90.00
_cell.angle_gamma   90.00
#
_symmetry.space_group_name_H-M   'P 1'
#
loop_
_entity.id
_entity.type
_entity.pdbx_description
1 polymer ?
#
loop_
_entity_poly.entity_id
_entity_poly.type
_entity_poly.pdbx_seq_one_letter_code
_entity_poly.pdbx_strand_id
1 'polypeptide(L)'
;NNDEDSERSELCHIWLLDTNGSLANNLSAATSINTSLEISAPQQETIYTQNIIGVVEGSDPRLKEEYIIYSAHYDHVGIGTADETGDVIYNGARDNAVGTTTVLSMAEHLSKYPTKRSALFILFTGEEKGLIGSRYYVENPVIPLNQMVFCFNSDNAGYNDTNLATIVGLPRTTAAKHITAAAKPFGITAVDDPAPEQGLFDRSDNVAFARAGIPAPTYSLGFTAFNGDVTKYYHRPGDEADTLDYDYLLKFFRSYVLAGRYIGDADETPFWTEGDKYFEAGKSLYKSKQP
;
A
#
# COMPACT_ATOMS: atom_id res chain seq x y z
N ASN A 1 22.89 24.84 33.06
CA ASN A 1 23.89 24.50 32.03
C ASN A 1 23.23 23.45 31.15
N ASN A 2 22.19 23.83 30.39
CA ASN A 2 22.24 24.53 29.09
C ASN A 2 23.17 23.82 28.13
N ASP A 3 22.60 23.11 27.15
CA ASP A 3 23.10 22.91 25.78
C ASP A 3 21.99 22.26 24.91
N GLU A 4 20.78 22.83 24.95
CA GLU A 4 19.75 22.65 23.93
C GLU A 4 19.64 23.97 23.15
N ASP A 5 20.57 24.18 22.22
CA ASP A 5 20.47 25.12 21.09
C ASP A 5 21.71 24.91 20.22
N SER A 6 21.75 23.80 19.47
CA SER A 6 22.62 23.76 18.29
C SER A 6 21.83 24.38 17.14
N GLU A 7 22.11 25.65 16.87
CA GLU A 7 21.68 26.35 15.66
C GLU A 7 22.02 25.47 14.45
N ARG A 8 21.00 24.80 13.88
CA ARG A 8 21.11 24.33 12.49
C ARG A 8 21.16 25.60 11.66
N SER A 9 22.33 25.97 11.16
CA SER A 9 22.42 26.97 10.11
C SER A 9 21.50 26.51 8.99
N GLU A 10 20.44 27.28 8.71
CA GLU A 10 19.62 27.12 7.52
C GLU A 10 20.48 27.48 6.30
N LEU A 11 21.38 26.57 5.93
CA LEU A 11 22.09 26.66 4.68
C LEU A 11 21.06 26.40 3.58
N CYS A 12 20.64 27.47 2.93
CA CYS A 12 19.85 27.38 1.71
C CYS A 12 20.72 26.70 0.64
N HIS A 13 20.30 25.50 0.21
CA HIS A 13 20.94 24.79 -0.88
C HIS A 13 20.22 25.08 -2.19
N ILE A 14 20.96 25.56 -3.19
CA ILE A 14 20.48 25.70 -4.56
C ILE A 14 21.19 24.66 -5.40
N TRP A 15 20.43 23.76 -6.02
CA TRP A 15 20.93 22.78 -6.97
C TRP A 15 20.77 23.36 -8.38
N LEU A 16 21.89 23.55 -9.06
CA LEU A 16 21.95 24.04 -10.44
C LEU A 16 22.40 22.90 -11.35
N LEU A 17 21.65 22.65 -12.42
CA LEU A 17 22.05 21.69 -13.44
C LEU A 17 23.13 22.31 -14.34
N ASP A 18 24.38 21.87 -14.18
CA ASP A 18 25.53 22.31 -14.96
C ASP A 18 26.08 21.17 -15.83
N THR A 19 25.39 20.88 -16.92
CA THR A 19 25.69 19.70 -17.77
C THR A 19 27.09 19.69 -18.36
N ASN A 20 27.75 20.85 -18.46
CA ASN A 20 29.05 21.02 -19.12
C ASN A 20 30.16 21.48 -18.15
N GLY A 21 29.88 21.54 -16.84
CA GLY A 21 30.85 21.97 -15.82
C GLY A 21 31.28 23.45 -15.92
N SER A 22 30.60 24.25 -16.75
CA SER A 22 31.00 25.63 -16.99
C SER A 22 30.65 26.54 -15.81
N LEU A 23 29.53 26.30 -15.15
CA LEU A 23 29.16 27.04 -13.94
C LEU A 23 30.10 26.68 -12.80
N ALA A 24 30.38 25.39 -12.58
CA ALA A 24 31.29 24.93 -11.54
C ALA A 24 32.71 25.54 -11.69
N ASN A 25 33.24 25.60 -12.91
CA ASN A 25 34.53 26.22 -13.20
C ASN A 25 34.53 27.73 -12.93
N ASN A 26 33.47 28.44 -13.34
CA ASN A 26 33.34 29.87 -13.09
C ASN A 26 33.12 30.20 -11.59
N LEU A 27 32.36 29.36 -10.88
CA LEU A 27 32.09 29.50 -9.45
C LEU A 27 33.36 29.26 -8.61
N SER A 28 34.18 28.27 -8.99
CA SER A 28 35.42 27.93 -8.27
C SER A 28 36.56 28.90 -8.51
N ALA A 29 36.57 29.62 -9.64
CA ALA A 29 37.57 30.63 -9.96
C ALA A 29 37.26 32.02 -9.36
N ALA A 30 36.03 32.25 -8.88
CA ALA A 30 35.59 33.55 -8.38
C ALA A 30 35.64 33.62 -6.84
N THR A 31 36.18 34.71 -6.30
CA THR A 31 36.18 35.00 -4.85
C THR A 31 34.87 35.63 -4.36
N SER A 32 34.07 36.18 -5.27
CA SER A 32 32.73 36.70 -5.00
C SER A 32 31.90 36.70 -6.28
N ILE A 33 30.60 36.43 -6.16
CA ILE A 33 29.67 36.34 -7.30
C ILE A 33 28.40 37.10 -6.94
N ASN A 34 28.05 38.07 -7.76
CA ASN A 34 26.77 38.76 -7.68
C ASN A 34 25.79 38.05 -8.60
N THR A 35 24.76 37.42 -8.03
CA THR A 35 23.69 36.77 -8.77
C THR A 35 22.34 37.33 -8.36
N SER A 36 21.37 37.26 -9.26
CA SER A 36 19.96 37.53 -8.98
C SER A 36 19.19 36.26 -9.32
N LEU A 37 18.37 35.81 -8.38
CA LEU A 37 17.49 34.67 -8.54
C LEU A 37 16.06 35.19 -8.59
N GLU A 38 15.39 35.00 -9.72
CA GLU A 38 13.96 35.28 -9.85
C GLU A 38 13.21 33.94 -9.81
N ILE A 39 12.56 33.66 -8.69
CA ILE A 39 11.70 32.49 -8.54
C ILE A 39 10.27 32.96 -8.82
N SER A 40 9.69 32.50 -9.93
CA SER A 40 8.26 32.71 -10.18
C SER A 40 7.45 32.09 -9.04
N ALA A 41 6.29 32.69 -8.72
CA ALA A 41 5.38 32.10 -7.74
C ALA A 41 5.08 30.63 -8.14
N PRO A 42 5.02 29.70 -7.18
CA PRO A 42 4.71 28.31 -7.51
C PRO A 42 3.38 28.26 -8.24
N GLN A 43 3.36 27.65 -9.42
CA GLN A 43 2.12 27.37 -10.12
C GLN A 43 1.40 26.26 -9.34
N GLN A 44 0.34 26.62 -8.65
CA GLN A 44 -0.52 25.65 -7.97
C GLN A 44 -1.72 25.36 -8.85
N GLU A 45 -1.90 24.08 -9.18
CA GLU A 45 -3.09 23.58 -9.86
C GLU A 45 -3.82 22.63 -8.91
N THR A 46 -5.13 22.82 -8.76
CA THR A 46 -5.97 21.92 -7.97
C THR A 46 -6.39 20.75 -8.85
N ILE A 47 -5.97 19.54 -8.46
CA ILE A 47 -6.38 18.28 -9.10
C ILE A 47 -7.43 17.62 -8.21
N TYR A 48 -8.57 17.26 -8.80
CA TYR A 48 -9.63 16.52 -8.12
C TYR A 48 -9.48 15.03 -8.39
N THR A 49 -9.55 14.24 -7.33
CA THR A 49 -9.58 12.78 -7.38
C THR A 49 -10.46 12.24 -6.24
N GLN A 50 -10.72 10.94 -6.20
CA GLN A 50 -11.64 10.35 -5.23
C GLN A 50 -11.21 8.93 -4.84
N ASN A 51 -11.40 8.58 -3.57
CA ASN A 51 -11.46 7.17 -3.18
C ASN A 51 -12.80 6.59 -3.64
N ILE A 52 -12.82 5.31 -4.03
CA ILE A 52 -14.04 4.60 -4.40
C ILE A 52 -14.36 3.61 -3.27
N ILE A 53 -15.59 3.68 -2.74
CA ILE A 53 -15.99 2.87 -1.60
C ILE A 53 -17.23 2.04 -1.96
N GLY A 54 -17.20 0.75 -1.62
CA GLY A 54 -18.32 -0.16 -1.73
C GLY A 54 -18.54 -0.93 -0.43
N VAL A 55 -19.78 -1.32 -0.15
CA VAL A 55 -20.12 -2.08 1.06
C VAL A 55 -21.00 -3.27 0.71
N VAL A 56 -20.70 -4.43 1.30
CA VAL A 56 -21.58 -5.59 1.34
C VAL A 56 -21.85 -5.91 2.81
N GLU A 57 -23.13 -5.90 3.20
CA GLU A 57 -23.55 -6.20 4.56
C GLU A 57 -23.29 -7.69 4.91
N GLY A 58 -22.77 -7.92 6.11
CA GLY A 58 -22.53 -9.24 6.66
C GLY A 58 -23.82 -9.98 7.01
N SER A 59 -23.75 -11.31 7.00
CA SER A 59 -24.91 -12.19 7.21
C SER A 59 -25.21 -12.50 8.68
N ASP A 60 -24.26 -12.32 9.61
CA ASP A 60 -24.48 -12.61 11.04
C ASP A 60 -24.92 -11.34 11.78
N PRO A 61 -26.11 -11.33 12.43
CA PRO A 61 -26.64 -10.16 13.14
C PRO A 61 -25.73 -9.60 14.24
N ARG A 62 -24.79 -10.40 14.76
CA ARG A 62 -23.85 -10.00 15.82
C ARG A 62 -22.54 -9.47 15.24
N LEU A 63 -22.12 -9.95 14.07
CA LEU A 63 -20.82 -9.64 13.47
C LEU A 63 -20.88 -8.66 12.31
N LYS A 64 -22.07 -8.38 11.75
CA LYS A 64 -22.23 -7.47 10.61
C LYS A 64 -21.83 -6.02 10.88
N GLU A 65 -21.74 -5.60 12.15
CA GLU A 65 -21.22 -4.28 12.53
C GLU A 65 -19.69 -4.25 12.67
N GLU A 66 -19.03 -5.37 12.40
CA GLU A 66 -17.58 -5.45 12.20
C GLU A 66 -17.28 -5.49 10.70
N TYR A 67 -16.41 -4.59 10.25
CA TYR A 67 -16.05 -4.45 8.85
C TYR A 67 -14.64 -4.97 8.61
N ILE A 68 -14.51 -5.86 7.62
CA ILE A 68 -13.23 -6.20 7.02
C ILE A 68 -13.04 -5.29 5.82
N ILE A 69 -11.97 -4.50 5.82
CA ILE A 69 -11.59 -3.67 4.68
C ILE A 69 -10.86 -4.55 3.68
N TYR A 70 -11.25 -4.48 2.42
CA TYR A 70 -10.50 -5.01 1.28
C TYR A 70 -10.10 -3.83 0.42
N SER A 71 -8.80 -3.56 0.32
CA SER A 71 -8.32 -2.33 -0.31
C SER A 71 -7.16 -2.53 -1.27
N ALA A 72 -7.00 -1.57 -2.16
CA ALA A 72 -5.87 -1.38 -3.07
C ALA A 72 -5.88 0.08 -3.53
N HIS A 73 -4.79 0.60 -4.10
CA HIS A 73 -4.86 1.85 -4.85
C HIS A 73 -5.10 1.57 -6.34
N TYR A 74 -5.72 2.54 -7.02
CA TYR A 74 -6.01 2.46 -8.45
C TYR A 74 -5.25 3.51 -9.27
N ASP A 75 -4.55 4.45 -8.63
CA ASP A 75 -3.61 5.33 -9.31
C ASP A 75 -2.26 4.65 -9.56
N HIS A 76 -1.49 5.23 -10.48
CA HIS A 76 -0.08 4.90 -10.67
C HIS A 76 0.72 6.17 -11.00
N VAL A 77 2.03 6.02 -11.20
CA VAL A 77 2.99 7.12 -11.44
C VAL A 77 2.63 7.98 -12.67
N GLY A 78 2.07 7.38 -13.71
CA GLY A 78 1.64 8.06 -14.93
C GLY A 78 2.77 8.24 -15.94
N ILE A 79 3.39 9.41 -16.00
CA ILE A 79 4.47 9.71 -16.97
C ILE A 79 5.80 9.81 -16.23
N GLY A 80 6.79 9.04 -16.66
CA GLY A 80 8.11 8.95 -16.05
C GLY A 80 9.26 9.08 -17.04
N THR A 81 10.41 8.52 -16.66
CA THR A 81 11.61 8.53 -17.50
C THR A 81 11.47 7.48 -18.60
N ALA A 82 11.86 7.86 -19.83
CA ALA A 82 11.82 6.96 -20.97
C ALA A 82 12.67 5.70 -20.75
N ASP A 83 12.19 4.54 -21.19
CA ASP A 83 12.99 3.32 -21.29
C ASP A 83 13.86 3.30 -22.58
N GLU A 84 14.52 2.17 -22.83
CA GLU A 84 15.38 1.96 -24.01
C GLU A 84 14.61 2.05 -25.35
N THR A 85 13.29 1.84 -25.32
CA THR A 85 12.42 1.95 -26.50
C THR A 85 11.90 3.37 -26.70
N GLY A 86 12.08 4.24 -25.70
CA GLY A 86 11.56 5.60 -25.68
C GLY A 86 10.18 5.73 -25.03
N ASP A 87 9.66 4.66 -24.42
CA ASP A 87 8.36 4.71 -23.75
C ASP A 87 8.46 5.41 -22.40
N VAL A 88 7.59 6.38 -22.18
CA VAL A 88 7.51 7.23 -20.97
C VAL A 88 6.30 6.93 -20.11
N ILE A 89 5.39 6.06 -20.56
CA ILE A 89 4.14 5.77 -19.87
C ILE A 89 4.37 4.63 -18.90
N TYR A 90 4.06 4.84 -17.63
CA TYR A 90 4.10 3.80 -16.60
C TYR A 90 2.67 3.31 -16.43
N ASN A 91 2.35 2.16 -17.04
CA ASN A 91 0.98 1.65 -17.12
C ASN A 91 0.46 1.02 -15.82
N GLY A 92 1.34 0.49 -14.97
CA GLY A 92 0.96 0.02 -13.63
C GLY A 92 0.15 -1.26 -13.60
N ALA A 93 0.46 -2.18 -14.52
CA ALA A 93 -0.26 -3.45 -14.61
C ALA A 93 -0.11 -4.28 -13.32
N ARG A 94 1.10 -4.37 -12.78
CA ARG A 94 1.33 -4.97 -11.46
C ARG A 94 1.01 -3.98 -10.36
N ASP A 95 1.49 -2.74 -10.50
CA ASP A 95 1.39 -1.66 -9.53
C ASP A 95 0.40 -0.57 -10.00
N ASN A 96 -0.89 -0.63 -9.72
CA ASN A 96 -1.54 -1.65 -8.89
C ASN A 96 -2.87 -2.15 -9.48
N ALA A 97 -2.92 -2.29 -10.81
CA ALA A 97 -4.08 -2.88 -11.47
C ALA A 97 -4.37 -4.32 -11.00
N VAL A 98 -3.33 -5.10 -10.67
CA VAL A 98 -3.48 -6.42 -10.02
C VAL A 98 -4.15 -6.31 -8.64
N GLY A 99 -3.76 -5.37 -7.78
CA GLY A 99 -4.39 -5.19 -6.47
C GLY A 99 -5.83 -4.70 -6.59
N THR A 100 -6.09 -3.75 -7.46
CA THR A 100 -7.47 -3.29 -7.79
C THR A 100 -8.32 -4.46 -8.28
N THR A 101 -7.81 -5.29 -9.18
CA THR A 101 -8.51 -6.48 -9.70
C THR A 101 -8.74 -7.52 -8.61
N THR A 102 -7.82 -7.64 -7.66
CA THR A 102 -7.95 -8.52 -6.48
C THR A 102 -9.14 -8.10 -5.62
N VAL A 103 -9.25 -6.80 -5.31
CA VAL A 103 -10.37 -6.23 -4.53
C VAL A 103 -11.70 -6.38 -5.28
N LEU A 104 -11.71 -6.13 -6.60
CA LEU A 104 -12.91 -6.30 -7.42
C LEU A 104 -13.36 -7.77 -7.50
N SER A 105 -12.42 -8.72 -7.58
CA SER A 105 -12.72 -10.16 -7.54
C SER A 105 -13.35 -10.57 -6.21
N MET A 106 -12.87 -9.99 -5.10
CA MET A 106 -13.47 -10.19 -3.78
C MET A 106 -14.87 -9.57 -3.69
N ALA A 107 -15.06 -8.36 -4.23
CA ALA A 107 -16.36 -7.70 -4.27
C ALA A 107 -17.39 -8.50 -5.08
N GLU A 108 -17.00 -9.01 -6.25
CA GLU A 108 -17.86 -9.89 -7.05
C GLU A 108 -18.28 -11.13 -6.24
N HIS A 109 -17.32 -11.79 -5.57
CA HIS A 109 -17.60 -13.00 -4.80
C HIS A 109 -18.50 -12.73 -3.59
N LEU A 110 -18.18 -11.71 -2.77
CA LEU A 110 -18.93 -11.40 -1.56
C LEU A 110 -20.31 -10.80 -1.84
N SER A 111 -20.51 -10.13 -2.98
CA SER A 111 -21.85 -9.67 -3.39
C SER A 111 -22.85 -10.82 -3.58
N LYS A 112 -22.37 -12.00 -3.96
CA LYS A 112 -23.17 -13.22 -4.16
C LYS A 112 -23.20 -14.10 -2.91
N TYR A 113 -22.08 -14.14 -2.18
CA TYR A 113 -21.88 -14.98 -1.02
C TYR A 113 -21.30 -14.18 0.16
N PRO A 114 -22.10 -13.34 0.83
CA PRO A 114 -21.63 -12.54 1.95
C PRO A 114 -20.99 -13.39 3.07
N THR A 115 -20.00 -12.84 3.76
CA THR A 115 -19.43 -13.41 4.98
C THR A 115 -20.27 -13.08 6.21
N LYS A 116 -19.91 -13.58 7.40
CA LYS A 116 -20.55 -13.17 8.66
C LYS A 116 -20.36 -11.69 8.96
N ARG A 117 -19.12 -11.19 8.83
CA ARG A 117 -18.77 -9.76 8.92
C ARG A 117 -19.08 -9.01 7.63
N SER A 118 -19.31 -7.71 7.75
CA SER A 118 -19.49 -6.84 6.59
C SER A 118 -18.17 -6.61 5.87
N ALA A 119 -18.24 -6.43 4.56
CA ALA A 119 -17.10 -6.13 3.71
C ALA A 119 -17.14 -4.65 3.31
N LEU A 120 -16.02 -3.96 3.51
CA LEU A 120 -15.80 -2.59 3.10
C LEU A 120 -14.71 -2.58 2.02
N PHE A 121 -15.10 -2.32 0.78
CA PHE A 121 -14.17 -2.23 -0.34
C PHE A 121 -13.71 -0.79 -0.49
N ILE A 122 -12.41 -0.55 -0.59
CA ILE A 122 -11.87 0.78 -0.79
C ILE A 122 -10.78 0.76 -1.87
N LEU A 123 -10.98 1.51 -2.94
CA LEU A 123 -9.94 1.79 -3.92
C LEU A 123 -9.40 3.19 -3.68
N PHE A 124 -8.12 3.29 -3.30
CA PHE A 124 -7.46 4.55 -2.96
C PHE A 124 -6.88 5.25 -4.18
N THR A 125 -6.81 6.57 -4.08
CA THR A 125 -6.11 7.42 -5.04
C THR A 125 -4.95 8.15 -4.37
N GLY A 126 -3.94 8.53 -5.14
CA GLY A 126 -2.80 9.30 -4.67
C GLY A 126 -1.91 8.52 -3.71
N GLU A 127 -1.87 7.19 -3.83
CA GLU A 127 -0.94 6.34 -3.07
C GLU A 127 0.49 6.73 -3.43
N GLU A 128 0.77 6.81 -4.74
CA GLU A 128 2.10 7.07 -5.31
C GLU A 128 2.58 8.51 -5.10
N LYS A 129 1.70 9.36 -4.56
CA LYS A 129 1.98 10.74 -4.15
C LYS A 129 2.05 10.90 -2.63
N GLY A 130 2.12 9.79 -1.89
CA GLY A 130 2.34 9.78 -0.44
C GLY A 130 1.11 9.37 0.36
N LEU A 131 0.39 8.33 -0.08
CA LEU A 131 -0.73 7.72 0.64
C LEU A 131 -1.89 8.69 0.88
N ILE A 132 -2.14 9.60 -0.06
CA ILE A 132 -3.06 10.74 0.15
C ILE A 132 -4.48 10.23 0.39
N GLY A 133 -4.95 9.28 -0.42
CA GLY A 133 -6.30 8.74 -0.34
C GLY A 133 -6.57 7.98 0.96
N SER A 134 -5.69 7.05 1.36
CA SER A 134 -5.87 6.28 2.58
C SER A 134 -5.75 7.11 3.85
N ARG A 135 -4.81 8.08 3.88
CA ARG A 135 -4.72 9.05 4.98
C ARG A 135 -5.98 9.88 5.11
N TYR A 136 -6.46 10.43 3.99
CA TYR A 136 -7.69 11.22 3.99
C TYR A 136 -8.89 10.40 4.49
N TYR A 137 -9.00 9.13 4.08
CA TYR A 137 -10.07 8.25 4.54
C TYR A 137 -10.01 7.99 6.04
N VAL A 138 -8.84 7.67 6.60
CA VAL A 138 -8.69 7.42 8.05
C VAL A 138 -9.00 8.68 8.87
N GLU A 139 -8.68 9.86 8.36
CA GLU A 139 -9.00 11.15 8.98
C GLU A 139 -10.48 11.54 8.83
N ASN A 140 -11.16 11.06 7.78
CA ASN A 140 -12.55 11.39 7.45
C ASN A 140 -13.37 10.12 7.10
N PRO A 141 -13.50 9.16 8.03
CA PRO A 141 -13.97 7.83 7.69
C PRO A 141 -15.49 7.80 7.54
N VAL A 142 -16.00 7.12 6.51
CA VAL A 142 -17.46 6.98 6.28
C VAL A 142 -18.11 5.95 7.22
N ILE A 143 -17.33 4.99 7.70
CA ILE A 143 -17.67 4.05 8.78
C ILE A 143 -16.78 4.39 9.97
N PRO A 144 -17.25 4.43 11.22
CA PRO A 144 -16.39 4.60 12.40
C PRO A 144 -15.19 3.64 12.43
N LEU A 145 -13.99 4.16 12.72
CA LEU A 145 -12.77 3.34 12.75
C LEU A 145 -12.85 2.15 13.72
N ASN A 146 -13.57 2.30 14.84
CA ASN A 146 -13.75 1.22 15.82
C ASN A 146 -14.67 0.08 15.33
N GLN A 147 -15.38 0.25 14.21
CA GLN A 147 -16.13 -0.81 13.54
C GLN A 147 -15.28 -1.55 12.49
N MET A 148 -14.21 -0.95 11.98
CA MET A 148 -13.29 -1.61 11.05
C MET A 148 -12.31 -2.46 11.85
N VAL A 149 -12.35 -3.77 11.68
CA VAL A 149 -11.59 -4.70 12.55
C VAL A 149 -10.35 -5.29 11.89
N PHE A 150 -10.24 -5.18 10.57
CA PHE A 150 -9.10 -5.68 9.80
C PHE A 150 -9.01 -4.95 8.47
N CYS A 151 -7.79 -4.63 8.02
CA CYS A 151 -7.53 -4.09 6.69
C CYS A 151 -6.70 -5.08 5.88
N PHE A 152 -7.32 -5.70 4.87
CA PHE A 152 -6.64 -6.61 3.98
C PHE A 152 -6.27 -5.88 2.68
N ASN A 153 -5.15 -5.18 2.71
CA ASN A 153 -4.71 -4.41 1.55
C ASN A 153 -4.08 -5.33 0.50
N SER A 154 -4.20 -5.00 -0.78
CA SER A 154 -3.46 -5.65 -1.87
C SER A 154 -2.69 -4.59 -2.65
N ASP A 155 -1.37 -4.78 -2.69
CA ASP A 155 -0.44 -3.86 -3.31
C ASP A 155 0.81 -4.63 -3.73
N ASN A 156 1.30 -4.32 -4.92
CA ASN A 156 2.19 -5.18 -5.67
C ASN A 156 3.30 -4.39 -6.33
N ALA A 157 4.48 -5.00 -6.36
CA ALA A 157 5.56 -4.61 -7.23
C ALA A 157 5.70 -5.69 -8.34
N GLY A 158 6.93 -6.00 -8.75
CA GLY A 158 7.19 -7.21 -9.52
C GLY A 158 7.16 -8.50 -8.67
N TYR A 159 7.25 -9.63 -9.36
CA TYR A 159 7.29 -10.96 -8.76
C TYR A 159 8.35 -11.82 -9.45
N ASN A 160 8.88 -12.80 -8.72
CA ASN A 160 9.88 -13.74 -9.26
C ASN A 160 9.63 -15.21 -8.85
N ASP A 161 8.57 -15.48 -8.08
CA ASP A 161 8.15 -16.84 -7.75
C ASP A 161 6.62 -16.97 -7.76
N THR A 162 6.10 -17.75 -8.70
CA THR A 162 4.67 -17.96 -8.91
C THR A 162 4.06 -19.01 -7.98
N ASN A 163 4.84 -19.57 -7.06
CA ASN A 163 4.35 -20.43 -5.98
C ASN A 163 4.21 -19.66 -4.66
N LEU A 164 4.51 -18.36 -4.64
CA LEU A 164 4.46 -17.53 -3.44
C LEU A 164 3.38 -16.45 -3.51
N ALA A 165 2.95 -16.01 -2.34
CA ALA A 165 2.37 -14.70 -2.13
C ALA A 165 3.09 -14.08 -0.94
N THR A 166 3.53 -12.83 -1.08
CA THR A 166 4.21 -12.11 -0.02
C THR A 166 3.18 -11.33 0.79
N ILE A 167 3.06 -11.65 2.07
CA ILE A 167 2.14 -10.98 2.98
C ILE A 167 2.98 -10.13 3.91
N VAL A 168 3.11 -8.85 3.58
CA VAL A 168 3.91 -7.90 4.35
C VAL A 168 3.24 -7.71 5.72
N GLY A 169 3.88 -8.23 6.76
CA GLY A 169 3.31 -8.27 8.11
C GLY A 169 2.51 -9.54 8.41
N LEU A 170 2.80 -10.66 7.74
CA LEU A 170 2.14 -11.94 7.97
C LEU A 170 2.08 -12.35 9.46
N PRO A 171 3.20 -12.40 10.22
CA PRO A 171 3.17 -12.84 11.62
C PRO A 171 2.59 -11.79 12.58
N ARG A 172 2.37 -10.55 12.10
CA ARG A 172 1.97 -9.41 12.93
C ARG A 172 0.50 -9.48 13.36
N THR A 173 -0.30 -10.34 12.74
CA THR A 173 -1.73 -10.45 13.03
C THR A 173 -2.16 -11.89 13.30
N THR A 174 -3.22 -12.04 14.08
CA THR A 174 -3.84 -13.35 14.35
C THR A 174 -4.46 -13.99 13.11
N ALA A 175 -4.61 -13.22 12.01
CA ALA A 175 -5.14 -13.69 10.73
C ALA A 175 -4.15 -14.56 9.93
N ALA A 176 -2.87 -14.63 10.32
CA ALA A 176 -1.84 -15.43 9.64
C ALA A 176 -2.29 -16.86 9.33
N LYS A 177 -2.94 -17.52 10.30
CA LYS A 177 -3.47 -18.89 10.15
C LYS A 177 -4.47 -19.02 9.01
N HIS A 178 -5.34 -18.02 8.83
CA HIS A 178 -6.38 -18.02 7.80
C HIS A 178 -5.76 -17.79 6.41
N ILE A 179 -4.84 -16.83 6.31
CA ILE A 179 -4.12 -16.52 5.07
C ILE A 179 -3.33 -17.74 4.59
N THR A 180 -2.51 -18.34 5.46
CA THR A 180 -1.70 -19.52 5.09
C THR A 180 -2.56 -20.72 4.70
N ALA A 181 -3.65 -20.97 5.43
CA ALA A 181 -4.57 -22.04 5.11
C ALA A 181 -5.30 -21.84 3.76
N ALA A 182 -5.61 -20.59 3.41
CA ALA A 182 -6.29 -20.25 2.17
C ALA A 182 -5.39 -20.26 0.93
N ALA A 183 -4.09 -20.02 1.09
CA ALA A 183 -3.12 -20.07 -0.01
C ALA A 183 -2.85 -21.50 -0.49
N LYS A 184 -2.75 -22.44 0.44
CA LYS A 184 -2.33 -23.83 0.20
C LYS A 184 -3.14 -24.58 -0.89
N PRO A 185 -4.48 -24.52 -0.96
CA PRO A 185 -5.26 -25.22 -1.99
C PRO A 185 -4.92 -24.81 -3.43
N PHE A 186 -4.31 -23.65 -3.63
CA PHE A 186 -3.95 -23.12 -4.95
C PHE A 186 -2.48 -23.33 -5.29
N GLY A 187 -1.75 -24.08 -4.45
CA GLY A 187 -0.30 -24.28 -4.61
C GLY A 187 0.52 -23.04 -4.25
N ILE A 188 -0.07 -22.08 -3.55
CA ILE A 188 0.61 -20.86 -3.08
C ILE A 188 1.07 -21.04 -1.64
N THR A 189 2.30 -20.65 -1.35
CA THR A 189 2.83 -20.50 0.01
C THR A 189 2.81 -19.03 0.39
N ALA A 190 2.06 -18.69 1.45
CA ALA A 190 2.11 -17.34 2.02
C ALA A 190 3.41 -17.19 2.84
N VAL A 191 4.21 -16.18 2.51
CA VAL A 191 5.46 -15.85 3.20
C VAL A 191 5.40 -14.43 3.76
N ASP A 192 6.19 -14.13 4.79
CA ASP A 192 6.37 -12.74 5.24
C ASP A 192 7.32 -11.97 4.30
N ASP A 193 7.48 -10.67 4.52
CA ASP A 193 8.37 -9.80 3.74
C ASP A 193 9.82 -10.32 3.70
N PRO A 194 10.32 -10.78 2.53
CA PRO A 194 11.68 -11.27 2.39
C PRO A 194 12.72 -10.14 2.19
N ALA A 195 12.29 -8.87 2.10
CA ALA A 195 13.13 -7.71 1.89
C ALA A 195 12.88 -6.61 2.94
N PRO A 196 13.05 -6.91 4.25
CA PRO A 196 12.72 -5.98 5.34
C PRO A 196 13.49 -4.65 5.29
N GLU A 197 14.64 -4.60 4.64
CA GLU A 197 15.42 -3.38 4.41
C GLU A 197 14.67 -2.33 3.56
N GLN A 198 13.66 -2.76 2.80
CA GLN A 198 12.83 -1.87 1.99
C GLN A 198 11.74 -1.17 2.81
N GLY A 199 11.45 -1.63 4.03
CA GLY A 199 10.44 -1.06 4.91
C GLY A 199 9.02 -1.10 4.32
N LEU A 200 8.68 -2.15 3.55
CA LEU A 200 7.46 -2.21 2.73
C LEU A 200 6.17 -1.99 3.52
N PHE A 201 6.12 -2.45 4.78
CA PHE A 201 4.92 -2.29 5.61
C PHE A 201 4.49 -0.83 5.80
N ASP A 202 5.45 0.09 5.86
CA ASP A 202 5.19 1.51 6.13
C ASP A 202 5.07 2.35 4.84
N ARG A 203 5.02 1.70 3.67
CA ARG A 203 5.08 2.31 2.33
C ARG A 203 3.83 2.11 1.48
N SER A 204 2.74 1.59 2.05
CA SER A 204 1.49 1.32 1.34
C SER A 204 0.29 1.77 2.17
N ASP A 205 -0.90 1.81 1.56
CA ASP A 205 -2.14 2.31 2.17
C ASP A 205 -2.53 1.64 3.49
N ASN A 206 -2.09 0.38 3.70
CA ASN A 206 -2.31 -0.37 4.93
C ASN A 206 -1.80 0.39 6.17
N VAL A 207 -0.72 1.17 6.05
CA VAL A 207 -0.08 1.83 7.20
C VAL A 207 -0.97 2.91 7.82
N ALA A 208 -1.84 3.56 7.04
CA ALA A 208 -2.78 4.56 7.56
C ALA A 208 -3.73 3.91 8.58
N PHE A 209 -4.24 2.73 8.27
CA PHE A 209 -5.08 1.92 9.15
C PHE A 209 -4.29 1.34 10.33
N ALA A 210 -3.05 0.90 10.07
CA ALA A 210 -2.20 0.36 11.12
C ALA A 210 -1.90 1.39 12.21
N ARG A 211 -1.60 2.64 11.82
CA ARG A 211 -1.39 3.78 12.74
C ARG A 211 -2.64 4.12 13.55
N ALA A 212 -3.83 3.89 13.00
CA ALA A 212 -5.09 4.02 13.71
C ALA A 212 -5.38 2.84 14.66
N GLY A 213 -4.58 1.78 14.64
CA GLY A 213 -4.71 0.60 15.50
C GLY A 213 -5.43 -0.59 14.84
N ILE A 214 -5.80 -0.49 13.55
CA ILE A 214 -6.48 -1.56 12.81
C ILE A 214 -5.43 -2.52 12.23
N PRO A 215 -5.49 -3.84 12.51
CA PRO A 215 -4.58 -4.83 11.92
C PRO A 215 -4.63 -4.79 10.40
N ALA A 216 -3.48 -4.54 9.76
CA ALA A 216 -3.43 -4.17 8.35
C ALA A 216 -2.23 -4.77 7.60
N PRO A 217 -2.22 -6.08 7.29
CA PRO A 217 -1.22 -6.65 6.40
C PRO A 217 -1.51 -6.31 4.93
N THR A 218 -0.46 -6.34 4.11
CA THR A 218 -0.57 -6.18 2.65
C THR A 218 -0.32 -7.50 1.94
N TYR A 219 -1.21 -7.91 1.05
CA TYR A 219 -1.14 -9.11 0.24
C TYR A 219 -0.59 -8.77 -1.15
N SER A 220 0.64 -9.22 -1.41
CA SER A 220 1.44 -8.86 -2.57
C SER A 220 1.85 -10.09 -3.38
N LEU A 221 2.13 -9.89 -4.68
CA LEU A 221 2.70 -10.92 -5.53
C LEU A 221 4.00 -11.49 -4.94
N GLY A 222 4.30 -12.73 -5.30
CA GLY A 222 5.33 -13.56 -4.71
C GLY A 222 6.73 -13.16 -5.15
N PHE A 223 7.55 -12.78 -4.19
CA PHE A 223 8.97 -12.55 -4.44
C PHE A 223 9.85 -13.14 -3.35
N THR A 224 11.13 -13.32 -3.67
CA THR A 224 12.15 -13.85 -2.76
C THR A 224 13.20 -12.81 -2.40
N ALA A 225 13.32 -11.74 -3.18
CA ALA A 225 14.15 -10.57 -2.92
C ALA A 225 13.64 -9.38 -3.76
N PHE A 226 13.85 -8.15 -3.29
CA PHE A 226 13.43 -6.94 -4.01
C PHE A 226 14.47 -6.53 -5.06
N ASN A 227 14.68 -7.40 -6.06
CA ASN A 227 15.66 -7.22 -7.13
C ASN A 227 15.24 -7.97 -8.40
N GLY A 228 16.07 -7.91 -9.45
CA GLY A 228 15.85 -8.66 -10.69
C GLY A 228 14.50 -8.32 -11.31
N ASP A 229 13.70 -9.35 -11.58
CA ASP A 229 12.36 -9.21 -12.16
C ASP A 229 11.40 -8.37 -11.30
N VAL A 230 11.60 -8.30 -9.97
CA VAL A 230 10.80 -7.41 -9.12
C VAL A 230 11.03 -5.96 -9.51
N THR A 231 12.29 -5.53 -9.51
CA THR A 231 12.71 -4.16 -9.81
C THR A 231 12.70 -3.82 -11.31
N LYS A 232 12.63 -4.84 -12.17
CA LYS A 232 12.53 -4.68 -13.62
C LYS A 232 11.21 -4.01 -14.02
N TYR A 233 10.14 -4.33 -13.31
CA TYR A 233 8.79 -3.83 -13.59
C TYR A 233 8.35 -2.74 -12.61
N TYR A 234 8.78 -2.79 -11.35
CA TYR A 234 8.35 -1.81 -10.35
C TYR A 234 8.72 -0.36 -10.73
N HIS A 235 7.72 0.49 -10.91
CA HIS A 235 7.86 1.90 -11.31
C HIS A 235 8.61 2.08 -12.63
N ARG A 236 8.28 1.26 -13.64
CA ARG A 236 8.90 1.28 -14.98
C ARG A 236 7.86 1.24 -16.10
N PRO A 237 8.20 1.72 -17.31
CA PRO A 237 7.30 1.61 -18.48
C PRO A 237 6.90 0.18 -18.79
N GLY A 238 7.84 -0.76 -18.67
CA GLY A 238 7.59 -2.16 -18.97
C GLY A 238 6.58 -2.88 -18.06
N ASP A 239 5.98 -2.22 -17.06
CA ASP A 239 4.91 -2.79 -16.24
C ASP A 239 3.57 -2.88 -17.01
N GLU A 240 3.56 -3.80 -17.97
CA GLU A 240 2.51 -3.97 -18.95
C GLU A 240 1.65 -5.21 -18.70
N ALA A 241 0.38 -5.13 -19.11
CA ALA A 241 -0.59 -6.20 -18.88
C ALA A 241 -0.25 -7.51 -19.62
N ASP A 242 0.45 -7.43 -20.75
CA ASP A 242 0.87 -8.60 -21.53
C ASP A 242 2.15 -9.28 -20.99
N THR A 243 2.81 -8.66 -20.00
CA THR A 243 3.98 -9.24 -19.32
C THR A 243 3.62 -10.09 -18.09
N LEU A 244 2.32 -10.18 -17.77
CA LEU A 244 1.81 -10.89 -16.60
C LEU A 244 1.59 -12.39 -16.87
N ASP A 245 1.83 -13.21 -15.84
CA ASP A 245 1.46 -14.62 -15.82
C ASP A 245 0.02 -14.75 -15.30
N TYR A 246 -0.93 -14.90 -16.20
CA TYR A 246 -2.35 -14.98 -15.84
C TYR A 246 -2.74 -16.28 -15.12
N ASP A 247 -1.98 -17.37 -15.30
CA ASP A 247 -2.21 -18.61 -14.55
C ASP A 247 -1.80 -18.44 -13.08
N TYR A 248 -0.72 -17.69 -12.85
CA TYR A 248 -0.33 -17.26 -11.51
C TYR A 248 -1.35 -16.30 -10.90
N LEU A 249 -1.77 -15.27 -11.62
CA LEU A 249 -2.76 -14.30 -11.12
C LEU A 249 -4.08 -14.95 -10.74
N LEU A 250 -4.53 -15.96 -11.50
CA LEU A 250 -5.73 -16.72 -11.15
C LEU A 250 -5.60 -17.42 -9.78
N LYS A 251 -4.42 -18.00 -9.48
CA LYS A 251 -4.15 -18.63 -8.18
C LYS A 251 -4.11 -17.57 -7.08
N PHE A 252 -3.44 -16.44 -7.33
CA PHE A 252 -3.29 -15.32 -6.41
C PHE A 252 -4.65 -14.70 -6.02
N PHE A 253 -5.52 -14.42 -7.00
CA PHE A 253 -6.86 -13.89 -6.73
C PHE A 253 -7.71 -14.88 -5.93
N ARG A 254 -7.65 -16.17 -6.27
CA ARG A 254 -8.39 -17.21 -5.55
C ARG A 254 -7.91 -17.38 -4.11
N SER A 255 -6.60 -17.32 -3.87
CA SER A 255 -6.04 -17.40 -2.51
C SER A 255 -6.42 -16.19 -1.67
N TYR A 256 -6.38 -14.98 -2.24
CA TYR A 256 -6.82 -13.76 -1.56
C TYR A 256 -8.30 -13.82 -1.20
N VAL A 257 -9.17 -14.17 -2.16
CA VAL A 257 -10.62 -14.29 -1.93
C VAL A 257 -10.91 -15.32 -0.83
N LEU A 258 -10.28 -16.50 -0.89
CA LEU A 258 -10.48 -17.53 0.14
C LEU A 258 -9.95 -17.08 1.51
N ALA A 259 -8.82 -16.38 1.57
CA ALA A 259 -8.27 -15.85 2.81
C ALA A 259 -9.23 -14.83 3.44
N GLY A 260 -9.70 -13.87 2.64
CA GLY A 260 -10.63 -12.87 3.12
C GLY A 260 -11.98 -13.47 3.56
N ARG A 261 -12.43 -14.57 2.95
CA ARG A 261 -13.60 -15.32 3.44
C ARG A 261 -13.35 -15.95 4.79
N TYR A 262 -12.23 -16.66 4.96
CA TYR A 262 -11.89 -17.28 6.24
C TYR A 262 -11.81 -16.24 7.35
N ILE A 263 -11.26 -15.06 7.07
CA ILE A 263 -11.20 -13.93 8.00
C ILE A 263 -12.61 -13.38 8.29
N GLY A 264 -13.42 -13.14 7.25
CA GLY A 264 -14.77 -12.60 7.38
C GLY A 264 -15.74 -13.54 8.10
N ASP A 265 -15.54 -14.85 8.01
CA ASP A 265 -16.36 -15.90 8.63
C ASP A 265 -15.84 -16.41 9.99
N ALA A 266 -14.63 -16.01 10.40
CA ALA A 266 -14.02 -16.41 11.67
C ALA A 266 -14.88 -15.96 12.86
N ASP A 267 -14.99 -16.77 13.90
CA ASP A 267 -15.70 -16.34 15.11
C ASP A 267 -14.89 -15.31 15.91
N GLU A 268 -13.56 -15.42 15.87
CA GLU A 268 -12.62 -14.51 16.50
C GLU A 268 -12.42 -13.26 15.62
N THR A 269 -12.50 -12.08 16.23
CA THR A 269 -12.14 -10.83 15.56
C THR A 269 -10.62 -10.77 15.35
N PRO A 270 -10.12 -10.55 14.12
CA PRO A 270 -8.69 -10.42 13.85
C PRO A 270 -8.07 -9.29 14.68
N PHE A 271 -6.85 -9.51 15.16
CA PHE A 271 -6.14 -8.53 15.96
C PHE A 271 -4.62 -8.60 15.73
N TRP A 272 -3.91 -7.60 16.25
CA TRP A 272 -2.45 -7.63 16.30
C TRP A 272 -1.96 -8.75 17.22
N THR A 273 -0.83 -9.37 16.86
CA THR A 273 -0.11 -10.27 17.76
C THR A 273 0.47 -9.48 18.93
N GLU A 274 0.50 -10.07 20.12
CA GLU A 274 1.07 -9.42 21.31
C GLU A 274 2.54 -9.04 21.06
N GLY A 275 2.93 -7.83 21.49
CA GLY A 275 4.25 -7.26 21.24
C GLY A 275 4.39 -6.49 19.92
N ASP A 276 3.38 -6.51 19.04
CA ASP A 276 3.38 -5.65 17.85
C ASP A 276 3.36 -4.15 18.23
N LYS A 277 4.06 -3.34 17.44
CA LYS A 277 4.10 -1.87 17.58
C LYS A 277 2.72 -1.22 17.67
N TYR A 278 1.71 -1.74 16.96
CA TYR A 278 0.37 -1.16 16.91
C TYR A 278 -0.62 -1.84 17.87
N PHE A 279 -0.18 -2.80 18.68
CA PHE A 279 -1.04 -3.57 19.59
C PHE A 279 -1.80 -2.69 20.60
N GLU A 280 -1.10 -1.77 21.28
CA GLU A 280 -1.73 -0.86 22.25
C GLU A 280 -2.62 0.20 21.59
N ALA A 281 -2.29 0.65 20.38
CA ALA A 281 -3.16 1.51 19.59
C ALA A 281 -4.48 0.80 19.26
N GLY A 282 -4.42 -0.47 18.84
CA GLY A 282 -5.60 -1.30 18.62
C GLY A 282 -6.44 -1.48 19.88
N LYS A 283 -5.81 -1.74 21.04
CA LYS A 283 -6.54 -1.82 22.31
C LYS A 283 -7.22 -0.50 22.65
N SER A 284 -6.57 0.63 22.39
CA SER A 284 -7.16 1.95 22.60
C SER A 284 -8.39 2.18 21.71
N LEU A 285 -8.28 1.85 20.42
CA LEU A 285 -9.35 1.99 19.44
C LEU A 285 -10.62 1.22 19.85
N TYR A 286 -10.47 -0.04 20.24
CA TYR A 286 -11.61 -0.92 20.53
C TYR A 286 -12.06 -0.94 21.99
N LYS A 287 -11.39 -0.24 22.92
CA LYS A 287 -11.90 -0.06 24.30
C LYS A 287 -13.30 0.56 24.34
N SER A 288 -13.66 1.34 23.30
CA SER A 288 -14.99 1.93 23.11
C SER A 288 -16.10 0.92 22.79
N LYS A 289 -15.78 -0.35 22.50
CA LYS A 289 -16.75 -1.44 22.23
C LYS A 289 -17.24 -2.18 23.48
N GLN A 290 -16.83 -1.79 24.70
CA GLN A 290 -17.45 -2.37 25.90
C GLN A 290 -18.86 -1.77 26.09
N PRO A 291 -19.89 -2.61 26.32
CA PRO A 291 -21.28 -2.17 26.49
C PRO A 291 -21.47 -1.21 27.67
#